data_AF-A0A8S3X3B4-F1
#
_entry.id   AF-A0A8S3X3B4-F1
#
_cell.length_a   1.000
_cell.length_b   1.000
_cell.length_c   1.000
_cell.angle_alpha   90.00
_cell.angle_beta   90.00
_cell.angle_gamma   90.00
#
_symmetry.space_group_name_H-M   'P 1'
#
loop_
_entity.id
_entity.type
_entity.pdbx_description
1 polymer ?
#
loop_
_entity_poly.entity_id
_entity_poly.type
_entity_poly.pdbx_seq_one_letter_code
_entity_poly.pdbx_strand_id
1 'polypeptide(L)'
;MCKYAPLEPKIDHQNIDRNLLYIREAICRFSCYSRPPVPLSNVLMYLKGDYVHYCLPMFNHYFAHLPRPLSLKFVEVVLNAPLSIQKHGLRLAFKSYSAGDLKKLVLSVWKKTKNVSLRLILYKCLFQKILNEEEVSQKELYKALKVLTSELRDDDHNDIFDLILSDQLPKSFRGDYLETAWTLVSKLREKGVNIERQAKVLRNIKTNITLMDRDFLMEYIVKPHIHEMLIEKKIRPSYKSREISERVKTKWELVAKFIVTIENEETSKTSIDLVTSIIKTCAEMWDEVHDERYTIRLFCTNFISSLRANSNAFFQNFKYVNCIFERVLFTILEVLPSQEIYLTIWDLWLVIITRKVCSKMECDENGLFKNIEYDKICDDYANEIGDLIVDLVNKEQFYRSFLPHIAQVVNNHISVFSCAIKECADMVRITICNNLTHFKLPEIYLLVLMLLPTDCPHAYFDTCKDTLQKIKEIDNNEIQSYLYQKFLREDFKRRKFV
;
A
#
# COMPACT_ATOMS: atom_id res chain seq x y z
N MET A 1 -33.51 -43.81 26.06
CA MET A 1 -32.63 -42.62 25.93
C MET A 1 -32.83 -41.61 27.08
N CYS A 2 -34.06 -41.15 27.37
CA CYS A 2 -34.28 -40.11 28.40
C CYS A 2 -33.79 -40.49 29.81
N LYS A 3 -33.97 -41.76 30.22
CA LYS A 3 -33.49 -42.30 31.52
C LYS A 3 -32.00 -42.06 31.78
N TYR A 4 -31.17 -42.08 30.74
CA TYR A 4 -29.71 -42.03 30.87
C TYR A 4 -29.13 -40.65 30.54
N ALA A 5 -29.96 -39.64 30.27
CA ALA A 5 -29.47 -38.32 29.89
C ALA A 5 -28.54 -37.73 30.97
N PRO A 6 -27.47 -37.02 30.57
CA PRO A 6 -26.59 -36.36 31.53
C PRO A 6 -27.34 -35.24 32.26
N LEU A 7 -27.28 -35.28 33.58
CA LEU A 7 -27.82 -34.24 34.46
C LEU A 7 -26.82 -33.07 34.51
N GLU A 8 -25.58 -33.38 34.88
CA GLU A 8 -24.47 -32.44 34.96
C GLU A 8 -23.67 -32.32 33.66
N PRO A 9 -23.12 -31.14 33.34
CA PRO A 9 -22.31 -30.93 32.13
C PRO A 9 -20.90 -31.51 32.26
N LYS A 10 -20.32 -31.58 33.45
CA LYS A 10 -18.96 -32.09 33.67
C LYS A 10 -18.99 -33.59 33.98
N ILE A 11 -18.07 -34.36 33.41
CA ILE A 11 -17.92 -35.78 33.78
C ILE A 11 -17.06 -35.86 35.04
N ASP A 12 -17.64 -36.37 36.13
CA ASP A 12 -16.87 -36.75 37.32
C ASP A 12 -16.21 -38.11 37.09
N HIS A 13 -14.99 -38.08 36.54
CA HIS A 13 -14.23 -39.29 36.25
C HIS A 13 -13.87 -40.13 37.49
N GLN A 14 -13.97 -39.56 38.70
CA GLN A 14 -13.64 -40.27 39.94
C GLN A 14 -14.84 -41.07 40.47
N ASN A 15 -16.04 -40.51 40.37
CA ASN A 15 -17.24 -41.07 41.01
C ASN A 15 -18.29 -41.61 40.03
N ILE A 16 -18.15 -41.40 38.72
CA ILE A 16 -19.15 -41.87 37.75
C ILE A 16 -19.12 -43.40 37.60
N ASP A 17 -20.30 -44.03 37.63
CA ASP A 17 -20.46 -45.43 37.24
C ASP A 17 -20.01 -45.61 35.79
N ARG A 18 -19.00 -46.47 35.59
CA ARG A 18 -18.43 -46.78 34.28
C ARG A 18 -19.45 -47.34 33.30
N ASN A 19 -20.39 -48.16 33.77
CA ASN A 19 -21.45 -48.70 32.92
C ASN A 19 -22.40 -47.61 32.45
N LEU A 20 -22.77 -46.68 33.34
CA LEU A 20 -23.59 -45.52 33.01
C LEU A 20 -22.89 -44.59 32.01
N LEU A 21 -21.60 -44.30 32.21
CA LEU A 21 -20.82 -43.50 31.27
C LEU A 21 -20.76 -44.18 29.89
N TYR A 22 -20.47 -45.49 29.85
CA TYR A 22 -20.44 -46.26 28.61
C TYR A 22 -21.79 -46.23 27.87
N ILE A 23 -22.91 -46.39 28.59
CA ILE A 23 -24.25 -46.27 28.00
C ILE A 23 -24.46 -44.87 27.40
N ARG A 24 -24.07 -43.81 28.11
CA ARG A 24 -24.17 -42.42 27.62
C ARG A 24 -23.32 -42.19 26.37
N GLU A 25 -22.08 -42.69 26.36
CA GLU A 25 -21.20 -42.63 25.19
C GLU A 25 -21.79 -43.37 24.01
N ALA A 26 -22.26 -44.61 24.22
CA ALA A 26 -22.86 -45.43 23.17
C ALA A 26 -24.09 -44.75 22.57
N ILE A 27 -24.95 -44.15 23.41
CA ILE A 27 -26.09 -43.37 22.95
C ILE A 27 -25.63 -42.19 22.08
N CYS A 28 -24.61 -41.42 22.50
CA CYS A 28 -24.13 -40.28 21.71
C CYS A 28 -23.45 -40.67 20.40
N ARG A 29 -22.79 -41.84 20.34
CA ARG A 29 -22.11 -42.30 19.14
C ARG A 29 -23.05 -42.97 18.13
N PHE A 30 -24.04 -43.74 18.61
CA PHE A 30 -24.79 -44.67 17.76
C PHE A 30 -26.27 -44.33 17.56
N SER A 31 -26.82 -43.35 18.27
CA SER A 31 -28.23 -42.97 18.13
C SER A 31 -28.65 -42.57 16.71
N CYS A 32 -27.72 -42.06 15.89
CA CYS A 32 -27.99 -41.75 14.49
C CYS A 32 -28.33 -42.97 13.61
N TYR A 33 -27.95 -44.18 14.04
CA TYR A 33 -28.29 -45.43 13.35
C TYR A 33 -29.64 -46.01 13.77
N SER A 34 -30.34 -45.39 14.73
CA SER A 34 -31.63 -45.90 15.18
C SER A 34 -32.68 -45.85 14.06
N ARG A 35 -33.60 -46.82 14.07
CA ARG A 35 -34.79 -46.84 13.22
C ARG A 35 -36.00 -47.12 14.11
N PRO A 36 -36.96 -46.19 14.24
CA PRO A 36 -37.01 -44.86 13.62
C PRO A 36 -35.89 -43.91 14.12
N PRO A 37 -35.57 -42.82 13.38
CA PRO A 37 -34.58 -41.84 13.82
C PRO A 37 -34.94 -41.25 15.20
N VAL A 38 -33.94 -41.10 16.08
CA VAL A 38 -34.17 -40.48 17.39
C VAL A 38 -34.68 -39.04 17.20
N PRO A 39 -35.74 -38.62 17.93
CA PRO A 39 -36.20 -37.24 17.95
C PRO A 39 -35.09 -36.27 18.36
N LEU A 40 -34.98 -35.13 17.65
CA LEU A 40 -33.98 -34.11 17.94
C LEU A 40 -34.03 -33.61 19.40
N SER A 41 -35.22 -33.51 19.99
CA SER A 41 -35.39 -33.15 21.41
C SER A 41 -34.61 -34.07 22.36
N ASN A 42 -34.53 -35.36 22.06
CA ASN A 42 -33.82 -36.34 22.88
C ASN A 42 -32.31 -36.30 22.65
N VAL A 43 -31.89 -36.02 21.41
CA VAL A 43 -30.49 -35.80 21.04
C VAL A 43 -29.92 -34.59 21.78
N LEU A 44 -30.68 -33.49 21.82
CA LEU A 44 -30.31 -32.25 22.50
C LEU A 44 -30.01 -32.44 23.99
N MET A 45 -30.63 -33.42 24.66
CA MET A 45 -30.38 -33.70 26.09
C MET A 45 -28.93 -34.10 26.39
N TYR A 46 -28.23 -34.64 25.40
CA TYR A 46 -26.84 -35.10 25.54
C TYR A 46 -25.82 -34.06 25.12
N LEU A 47 -26.26 -32.90 24.62
CA LEU A 47 -25.41 -31.79 24.24
C LEU A 47 -25.06 -30.94 25.46
N LYS A 48 -24.30 -31.52 26.39
CA LYS A 48 -23.92 -30.87 27.65
C LYS A 48 -22.45 -31.10 27.95
N GLY A 49 -21.72 -30.00 28.20
CA GLY A 49 -20.33 -29.98 28.66
C GLY A 49 -19.42 -31.04 28.03
N ASP A 50 -18.85 -31.90 28.86
CA ASP A 50 -17.89 -32.94 28.49
C ASP A 50 -18.53 -34.11 27.74
N TYR A 51 -19.85 -34.15 27.53
CA TYR A 51 -20.45 -35.21 26.71
C TYR A 51 -20.42 -34.89 25.21
N VAL A 52 -20.19 -33.62 24.85
CA VAL A 52 -20.30 -33.10 23.47
C VAL A 52 -19.34 -33.80 22.50
N HIS A 53 -18.12 -34.15 22.92
CA HIS A 53 -17.16 -34.80 22.03
C HIS A 53 -17.60 -36.20 21.59
N TYR A 54 -18.38 -36.91 22.42
CA TYR A 54 -18.95 -38.20 22.04
C TYR A 54 -20.10 -38.08 21.04
N CYS A 55 -20.77 -36.93 21.00
CA CYS A 55 -21.96 -36.70 20.19
C CYS A 55 -21.59 -36.22 18.77
N LEU A 56 -20.31 -35.96 18.47
CA LEU A 56 -19.82 -35.51 17.15
C LEU A 56 -20.22 -36.42 15.98
N PRO A 57 -20.09 -37.77 16.06
CA PRO A 57 -20.48 -38.65 14.95
C PRO A 57 -21.98 -38.55 14.65
N MET A 58 -22.80 -38.52 15.70
CA MET A 58 -24.24 -38.33 15.60
C MET A 58 -24.58 -36.98 14.97
N PHE A 59 -23.91 -35.89 15.38
CA PHE A 59 -24.09 -34.58 14.75
C PHE A 59 -23.78 -34.59 13.26
N ASN A 60 -22.65 -35.19 12.86
CA ASN A 60 -22.26 -35.26 11.45
C ASN A 60 -23.26 -36.09 10.63
N HIS A 61 -23.85 -37.13 11.22
CA HIS A 61 -24.88 -37.92 10.56
C HIS A 61 -26.18 -37.15 10.39
N TYR A 62 -26.71 -36.54 11.46
CA TYR A 62 -27.91 -35.71 11.36
C TYR A 62 -27.69 -34.52 10.43
N PHE A 63 -26.50 -33.93 10.44
CA PHE A 63 -26.07 -32.88 9.51
C PHE A 63 -26.30 -33.28 8.04
N ALA A 64 -25.94 -34.52 7.66
CA ALA A 64 -26.01 -34.97 6.27
C ALA A 64 -27.43 -35.41 5.83
N HIS A 65 -28.34 -35.69 6.77
CA HIS A 65 -29.60 -36.39 6.46
C HIS A 65 -30.88 -35.69 6.97
N LEU A 66 -30.77 -34.57 7.70
CA LEU A 66 -31.96 -33.84 8.18
C LEU A 66 -32.62 -33.05 7.03
N PRO A 67 -33.95 -33.16 6.87
CA PRO A 67 -34.71 -32.25 6.01
C PRO A 67 -34.51 -30.78 6.42
N ARG A 68 -34.46 -29.88 5.43
CA ARG A 68 -34.17 -28.45 5.65
C ARG A 68 -34.97 -27.82 6.81
N PRO A 69 -36.30 -27.97 6.94
CA PRO A 69 -37.06 -27.37 8.04
C PRO A 69 -36.62 -27.84 9.44
N LEU A 70 -36.22 -29.11 9.57
CA LEU A 70 -35.73 -29.67 10.83
C LEU A 70 -34.29 -29.23 11.11
N SER A 71 -33.47 -29.09 10.06
CA SER A 71 -32.10 -28.56 10.20
C SER A 71 -32.11 -27.11 10.71
N LEU A 72 -33.05 -26.27 10.25
CA LEU A 72 -33.17 -24.87 10.70
C LEU A 72 -33.51 -24.80 12.20
N LYS A 73 -34.53 -25.55 12.62
CA LYS A 73 -34.92 -25.63 14.04
C LYS A 73 -33.79 -26.19 14.91
N PHE A 74 -33.04 -27.17 14.39
CA PHE A 74 -31.92 -27.74 15.11
C PHE A 74 -30.79 -26.73 15.31
N VAL A 75 -30.42 -25.99 14.27
CA VAL A 75 -29.41 -24.91 14.35
C VAL A 75 -29.82 -23.86 15.37
N GLU A 76 -31.09 -23.42 15.38
CA GLU A 76 -31.58 -22.44 16.36
C GLU A 76 -31.39 -22.91 17.81
N VAL A 77 -31.68 -24.17 18.11
CA VAL A 77 -31.49 -24.72 19.46
C VAL A 77 -30.00 -24.82 19.81
N VAL A 78 -29.18 -25.30 18.88
CA VAL A 78 -27.73 -25.48 19.06
C VAL A 78 -27.01 -24.13 19.26
N LEU A 79 -27.50 -23.05 18.65
CA LEU A 79 -26.95 -21.70 18.82
C LEU A 79 -27.25 -21.08 20.19
N ASN A 80 -28.24 -21.59 20.92
CA ASN A 80 -28.53 -21.17 22.29
C ASN A 80 -27.82 -22.07 23.35
N ALA A 81 -27.07 -23.08 22.93
CA ALA A 81 -26.36 -24.01 23.80
C ALA A 81 -24.99 -23.45 24.26
N PRO A 82 -24.21 -24.16 25.10
CA PRO A 82 -22.83 -23.78 25.45
C PRO A 82 -21.89 -23.60 24.24
N LEU A 83 -20.83 -22.80 24.39
CA LEU A 83 -19.94 -22.34 23.29
C LEU A 83 -19.40 -23.45 22.38
N SER A 84 -19.01 -24.62 22.93
CA SER A 84 -18.51 -25.75 22.14
C SER A 84 -19.56 -26.23 21.13
N ILE A 85 -20.82 -26.30 21.54
CA ILE A 85 -21.95 -26.74 20.74
C ILE A 85 -22.35 -25.65 19.72
N GLN A 86 -22.33 -24.37 20.11
CA GLN A 86 -22.60 -23.26 19.20
C GLN A 86 -21.67 -23.27 17.97
N LYS A 87 -20.39 -23.58 18.17
CA LYS A 87 -19.41 -23.69 17.07
C LYS A 87 -19.82 -24.75 16.04
N HIS A 88 -20.37 -25.89 16.49
CA HIS A 88 -20.88 -26.93 15.61
C HIS A 88 -22.18 -26.50 14.91
N GLY A 89 -23.08 -25.81 15.62
CA GLY A 89 -24.29 -25.22 15.02
C GLY A 89 -23.99 -24.22 13.92
N LEU A 90 -23.00 -23.35 14.12
CA LEU A 90 -22.54 -22.42 13.09
C LEU A 90 -21.97 -23.15 11.89
N ARG A 91 -21.08 -24.13 12.08
CA ARG A 91 -20.53 -24.93 10.97
C ARG A 91 -21.63 -25.59 10.13
N LEU A 92 -22.70 -26.09 10.77
CA LEU A 92 -23.87 -26.63 10.09
C LEU A 92 -24.60 -25.53 9.31
N ALA A 93 -24.88 -24.39 9.92
CA ALA A 93 -25.56 -23.29 9.25
C ALA A 93 -24.84 -22.83 7.98
N PHE A 94 -23.51 -22.64 8.05
CA PHE A 94 -22.69 -22.23 6.90
C PHE A 94 -22.68 -23.22 5.73
N LYS A 95 -22.99 -24.50 5.98
CA LYS A 95 -23.07 -25.52 4.93
C LYS A 95 -24.47 -25.67 4.34
N SER A 96 -25.52 -25.46 5.13
CA SER A 96 -26.89 -25.85 4.75
C SER A 96 -27.83 -24.70 4.44
N TYR A 97 -27.50 -23.47 4.85
CA TYR A 97 -28.38 -22.31 4.65
C TYR A 97 -28.11 -21.65 3.29
N SER A 98 -29.17 -21.10 2.68
CA SER A 98 -29.01 -20.16 1.56
C SER A 98 -28.35 -18.87 2.03
N ALA A 99 -27.82 -18.07 1.11
CA ALA A 99 -27.16 -16.81 1.42
C ALA A 99 -28.02 -15.89 2.30
N GLY A 100 -29.30 -15.70 1.94
CA GLY A 100 -30.23 -14.84 2.70
C GLY A 100 -30.60 -15.37 4.09
N ASP A 101 -30.84 -16.67 4.24
CA ASP A 101 -31.13 -17.27 5.54
C ASP A 101 -29.89 -17.20 6.45
N LEU A 102 -28.71 -17.49 5.88
CA LEU A 102 -27.43 -17.43 6.58
C LEU A 102 -27.11 -16.01 7.05
N LYS A 103 -27.33 -15.01 6.17
CA LYS A 103 -27.18 -13.59 6.51
C LYS A 103 -28.02 -13.22 7.74
N LYS A 104 -29.31 -13.56 7.74
CA LYS A 104 -30.22 -13.27 8.87
C LYS A 104 -29.72 -13.93 10.16
N LEU A 105 -29.32 -15.20 10.08
CA LEU A 105 -28.81 -15.96 11.20
C LEU A 105 -27.53 -15.35 11.77
N VAL A 106 -26.52 -15.09 10.93
CA VAL A 106 -25.22 -14.57 11.33
C VAL A 106 -25.38 -13.22 12.02
N LEU A 107 -26.19 -12.31 11.47
CA LEU A 107 -26.45 -11.01 12.08
C LEU A 107 -27.16 -11.14 13.44
N SER A 108 -28.10 -12.07 13.57
CA SER A 108 -28.80 -12.35 14.84
C SER A 108 -27.84 -12.87 15.91
N VAL A 109 -26.99 -13.84 15.57
CA VAL A 109 -26.01 -14.41 16.51
C VAL A 109 -24.95 -13.38 16.89
N TRP A 110 -24.45 -12.62 15.91
CA TRP A 110 -23.43 -11.59 16.11
C TRP A 110 -23.86 -10.53 17.11
N LYS A 111 -25.10 -10.03 17.01
CA LYS A 111 -25.65 -9.02 17.92
C LYS A 111 -25.80 -9.53 19.35
N LYS A 112 -26.10 -10.83 19.53
CA LYS A 112 -26.32 -11.44 20.85
C LYS A 112 -25.00 -11.80 21.55
N THR A 113 -23.97 -12.17 20.80
CA THR A 113 -22.73 -12.67 21.39
C THR A 113 -21.76 -11.56 21.79
N LYS A 114 -21.18 -11.69 23.00
CA LYS A 114 -20.01 -10.92 23.45
C LYS A 114 -18.73 -11.75 23.45
N ASN A 115 -18.80 -13.03 23.10
CA ASN A 115 -17.66 -13.92 23.16
C ASN A 115 -16.73 -13.70 21.95
N VAL A 116 -15.50 -13.24 22.22
CA VAL A 116 -14.48 -12.94 21.20
C VAL A 116 -14.19 -14.15 20.29
N SER A 117 -14.09 -15.36 20.85
CA SER A 117 -13.83 -16.56 20.05
C SER A 117 -14.98 -16.92 19.10
N LEU A 118 -16.23 -16.72 19.52
CA LEU A 118 -17.38 -16.96 18.66
C LEU A 118 -17.48 -15.91 17.56
N ARG A 119 -17.20 -14.64 17.87
CA ARG A 119 -17.12 -13.55 16.90
C ARG A 119 -16.05 -13.84 15.84
N LEU A 120 -14.85 -14.26 16.26
CA LEU A 120 -13.80 -14.70 15.34
C LEU A 120 -14.27 -15.82 14.40
N ILE A 121 -14.92 -16.85 14.93
CA ILE A 121 -15.40 -17.98 14.13
C ILE A 121 -16.48 -17.54 13.14
N LEU A 122 -17.45 -16.72 13.57
CA LEU A 122 -18.48 -16.16 12.70
C LEU A 122 -17.86 -15.38 11.54
N TYR A 123 -16.91 -14.51 11.85
CA TYR A 123 -16.24 -13.68 10.85
C TYR A 123 -15.45 -14.53 9.85
N LYS A 124 -14.60 -15.43 10.35
CA LYS A 124 -13.80 -16.36 9.52
C LYS A 124 -14.68 -17.21 8.61
N CYS A 125 -15.73 -17.83 9.15
CA CYS A 125 -16.64 -18.67 8.38
C CYS A 125 -17.40 -17.86 7.33
N LEU A 126 -17.87 -16.64 7.65
CA LEU A 126 -18.55 -15.79 6.68
C LEU A 126 -17.63 -15.35 5.55
N PHE A 127 -16.42 -14.91 5.89
CA PHE A 127 -15.41 -14.53 4.92
C PHE A 127 -15.13 -15.68 3.95
N GLN A 128 -14.84 -16.87 4.48
CA GLN A 128 -14.58 -18.07 3.66
C GLN A 128 -15.80 -18.51 2.85
N LYS A 129 -17.02 -18.35 3.38
CA LYS A 129 -18.24 -18.66 2.63
C LYS A 129 -18.39 -17.73 1.42
N ILE A 130 -18.12 -16.44 1.57
CA ILE A 130 -18.14 -15.48 0.45
C ILE A 130 -17.18 -15.92 -0.66
N LEU A 131 -15.97 -16.38 -0.32
CA LEU A 131 -14.99 -16.79 -1.34
C LEU A 131 -15.42 -18.00 -2.17
N ASN A 132 -16.29 -18.87 -1.64
CA ASN A 132 -16.65 -20.15 -2.24
C ASN A 132 -18.07 -20.15 -2.86
N GLU A 133 -18.73 -18.99 -2.95
CA GLU A 133 -20.10 -18.85 -3.44
C GLU A 133 -20.16 -18.16 -4.81
N GLU A 134 -21.30 -18.29 -5.48
CA GLU A 134 -21.59 -17.60 -6.74
C GLU A 134 -21.88 -16.10 -6.51
N GLU A 135 -21.64 -15.26 -7.54
CA GLU A 135 -21.66 -13.80 -7.43
C GLU A 135 -22.91 -13.21 -6.74
N VAL A 136 -24.10 -13.75 -7.02
CA VAL A 136 -25.35 -13.31 -6.40
C VAL A 136 -25.35 -13.56 -4.89
N SER A 137 -24.97 -14.78 -4.48
CA SER A 137 -24.80 -15.17 -3.08
C SER A 137 -23.70 -14.38 -2.39
N GLN A 138 -22.58 -14.12 -3.09
CA GLN A 138 -21.48 -13.32 -2.57
C GLN A 138 -21.94 -11.91 -2.19
N LYS A 139 -22.65 -11.21 -3.09
CA LYS A 139 -23.18 -9.86 -2.84
C LYS A 139 -24.09 -9.82 -1.62
N GLU A 140 -24.92 -10.85 -1.42
CA GLU A 140 -25.82 -10.91 -0.27
C GLU A 140 -25.06 -11.12 1.05
N LEU A 141 -24.13 -12.08 1.10
CA LEU A 141 -23.33 -12.39 2.27
C LEU A 141 -22.34 -11.27 2.63
N TYR A 142 -21.80 -10.60 1.61
CA TYR A 142 -20.92 -9.44 1.77
C TYR A 142 -21.59 -8.31 2.57
N LYS A 143 -22.90 -8.08 2.37
CA LYS A 143 -23.66 -7.11 3.19
C LYS A 143 -23.61 -7.45 4.69
N ALA A 144 -23.64 -8.74 5.06
CA ALA A 144 -23.44 -9.12 6.45
C ALA A 144 -21.99 -8.88 6.91
N LEU A 145 -20.99 -9.19 6.07
CA LEU A 145 -19.59 -8.98 6.41
C LEU A 145 -19.29 -7.50 6.72
N LYS A 146 -19.86 -6.57 5.95
CA LYS A 146 -19.76 -5.13 6.23
C LYS A 146 -20.29 -4.77 7.61
N VAL A 147 -21.50 -5.23 7.94
CA VAL A 147 -22.12 -4.97 9.25
C VAL A 147 -21.24 -5.54 10.37
N LEU A 148 -20.79 -6.79 10.25
CA LEU A 148 -19.89 -7.42 11.21
C LEU A 148 -18.61 -6.58 11.41
N THR A 149 -18.02 -6.11 10.31
CA THR A 149 -16.81 -5.27 10.33
C THR A 149 -17.07 -3.95 11.03
N SER A 150 -18.17 -3.26 10.73
CA SER A 150 -18.52 -1.99 11.36
C SER A 150 -18.81 -2.10 12.87
N GLU A 151 -19.12 -3.29 13.36
CA GLU A 151 -19.44 -3.58 14.76
C GLU A 151 -18.29 -4.27 15.53
N LEU A 152 -17.08 -4.31 14.97
CA LEU A 152 -15.90 -4.81 15.67
C LEU A 152 -15.51 -3.91 16.84
N ARG A 153 -14.83 -4.50 17.82
CA ARG A 153 -14.46 -3.87 19.10
C ARG A 153 -12.96 -3.92 19.32
N ASP A 154 -12.46 -3.11 20.26
CA ASP A 154 -11.05 -3.08 20.64
C ASP A 154 -10.52 -4.46 21.08
N ASP A 155 -11.36 -5.24 21.77
CA ASP A 155 -11.05 -6.55 22.36
C ASP A 155 -11.31 -7.74 21.42
N ASP A 156 -11.76 -7.48 20.19
CA ASP A 156 -11.89 -8.53 19.18
C ASP A 156 -10.51 -9.07 18.76
N HIS A 157 -10.50 -10.33 18.32
CA HIS A 157 -9.29 -11.09 18.04
C HIS A 157 -8.49 -10.51 16.85
N ASN A 158 -7.16 -10.47 16.97
CA ASN A 158 -6.26 -9.92 15.93
C ASN A 158 -6.45 -10.58 14.56
N ASP A 159 -6.61 -11.89 14.49
CA ASP A 159 -6.93 -12.61 13.25
C ASP A 159 -8.11 -12.05 12.43
N ILE A 160 -9.09 -11.38 13.06
CA ILE A 160 -10.16 -10.70 12.31
C ILE A 160 -9.57 -9.53 11.53
N PHE A 161 -8.71 -8.75 12.17
CA PHE A 161 -8.03 -7.62 11.53
C PHE A 161 -7.05 -8.09 10.45
N ASP A 162 -6.38 -9.23 10.65
CA ASP A 162 -5.54 -9.80 9.59
C ASP A 162 -6.37 -10.24 8.37
N LEU A 163 -7.59 -10.73 8.58
CA LEU A 163 -8.52 -11.03 7.47
C LEU A 163 -9.02 -9.78 6.76
N ILE A 164 -9.25 -8.68 7.48
CA ILE A 164 -9.58 -7.38 6.85
C ILE A 164 -8.49 -6.96 5.86
N LEU A 165 -7.24 -7.31 6.17
CA LEU A 165 -6.09 -6.97 5.34
C LEU A 165 -5.85 -7.96 4.19
N SER A 166 -6.63 -9.03 4.11
CA SER A 166 -6.46 -10.09 3.11
C SER A 166 -6.87 -9.65 1.71
N ASP A 167 -6.06 -10.04 0.74
CA ASP A 167 -6.28 -9.81 -0.70
C ASP A 167 -7.25 -10.82 -1.34
N GLN A 168 -7.82 -11.73 -0.55
CA GLN A 168 -8.62 -12.85 -1.06
C GLN A 168 -10.01 -12.45 -1.56
N LEU A 169 -10.57 -11.33 -1.08
CA LEU A 169 -11.90 -10.90 -1.53
C LEU A 169 -11.88 -10.50 -3.03
N PRO A 170 -12.98 -10.76 -3.77
CA PRO A 170 -13.14 -10.26 -5.12
C PRO A 170 -12.87 -8.75 -5.22
N LYS A 171 -12.17 -8.33 -6.28
CA LYS A 171 -11.78 -6.92 -6.49
C LYS A 171 -12.98 -5.95 -6.40
N SER A 172 -14.15 -6.38 -6.85
CA SER A 172 -15.40 -5.60 -6.82
C SER A 172 -15.89 -5.23 -5.43
N PHE A 173 -15.48 -5.95 -4.38
CA PHE A 173 -15.83 -5.63 -2.99
C PHE A 173 -14.73 -4.89 -2.25
N ARG A 174 -13.51 -4.85 -2.80
CA ARG A 174 -12.32 -4.49 -2.04
C ARG A 174 -12.31 -3.02 -1.60
N GLY A 175 -12.69 -2.10 -2.48
CA GLY A 175 -12.75 -0.68 -2.15
C GLY A 175 -13.72 -0.39 -1.01
N ASP A 176 -14.99 -0.70 -1.24
CA ASP A 176 -16.08 -0.56 -0.27
C ASP A 176 -15.83 -1.28 1.06
N TYR A 177 -15.11 -2.41 1.04
CA TYR A 177 -14.72 -3.12 2.26
C TYR A 177 -13.63 -2.38 3.04
N LEU A 178 -12.64 -1.80 2.35
CA LEU A 178 -11.60 -0.99 2.97
C LEU A 178 -12.15 0.33 3.54
N GLU A 179 -13.16 0.93 2.90
CA GLU A 179 -13.88 2.09 3.43
C GLU A 179 -14.57 1.75 4.75
N THR A 180 -15.24 0.59 4.80
CA THR A 180 -15.87 0.07 6.01
C THR A 180 -14.83 -0.20 7.11
N ALA A 181 -13.71 -0.81 6.73
CA ALA A 181 -12.60 -1.08 7.65
C ALA A 181 -12.00 0.22 8.21
N TRP A 182 -11.76 1.24 7.38
CA TRP A 182 -11.25 2.53 7.83
C TRP A 182 -12.21 3.21 8.79
N THR A 183 -13.50 3.26 8.44
CA THR A 183 -14.55 3.86 9.25
C THR A 183 -14.64 3.21 10.64
N LEU A 184 -14.37 1.91 10.73
CA LEU A 184 -14.23 1.21 12.00
C LEU A 184 -12.93 1.62 12.72
N VAL A 185 -11.77 1.35 12.11
CA VAL A 185 -10.50 1.43 12.84
C VAL A 185 -10.16 2.86 13.26
N SER A 186 -10.65 3.87 12.54
CA SER A 186 -10.53 5.29 12.90
C SER A 186 -11.27 5.66 14.19
N LYS A 187 -12.30 4.90 14.58
CA LYS A 187 -13.10 5.12 15.80
C LYS A 187 -12.60 4.32 17.01
N LEU A 188 -11.67 3.40 16.81
CA LEU A 188 -11.09 2.62 17.90
C LEU A 188 -10.23 3.49 18.82
N ARG A 189 -10.13 3.11 20.10
CA ARG A 189 -9.34 3.89 21.08
C ARG A 189 -7.88 3.90 20.69
N GLU A 190 -7.20 5.04 20.85
CA GLU A 190 -5.76 5.19 20.59
C GLU A 190 -4.91 4.43 21.64
N LYS A 191 -4.78 3.11 21.43
CA LYS A 191 -3.90 2.20 22.16
C LYS A 191 -2.95 1.56 21.17
N GLY A 192 -1.74 1.17 21.60
CA GLY A 192 -0.67 0.67 20.72
C GLY A 192 -1.15 -0.31 19.64
N VAL A 193 -1.86 -1.38 20.02
CA VAL A 193 -2.40 -2.38 19.08
C VAL A 193 -3.39 -1.78 18.08
N ASN A 194 -4.25 -0.86 18.50
CA ASN A 194 -5.22 -0.21 17.61
C ASN A 194 -4.57 0.78 16.65
N ILE A 195 -3.53 1.48 17.09
CA ILE A 195 -2.74 2.38 16.23
C ILE A 195 -2.03 1.55 15.15
N GLU A 196 -1.49 0.38 15.51
CA GLU A 196 -0.92 -0.56 14.54
C GLU A 196 -1.97 -1.07 13.55
N ARG A 197 -3.17 -1.44 14.02
CA ARG A 197 -4.30 -1.84 13.15
C ARG A 197 -4.66 -0.74 12.15
N GLN A 198 -4.73 0.52 12.60
CA GLN A 198 -4.97 1.67 11.72
C GLN A 198 -3.87 1.82 10.65
N ALA A 199 -2.60 1.74 11.05
CA ALA A 199 -1.47 1.83 10.12
C ALA A 199 -1.50 0.70 9.07
N LYS A 200 -1.83 -0.53 9.47
CA LYS A 200 -1.99 -1.66 8.54
C LYS A 200 -3.12 -1.43 7.53
N VAL A 201 -4.29 -0.97 7.99
CA VAL A 201 -5.41 -0.65 7.10
C VAL A 201 -5.03 0.46 6.11
N LEU A 202 -4.35 1.52 6.56
CA LEU A 202 -3.87 2.59 5.69
C LEU A 202 -2.88 2.10 4.61
N ARG A 203 -1.98 1.18 4.95
CA ARG A 203 -1.09 0.55 3.96
C ARG A 203 -1.85 -0.25 2.91
N ASN A 204 -2.90 -0.97 3.33
CA ASN A 204 -3.74 -1.70 2.39
C ASN A 204 -4.55 -0.76 1.49
N ILE A 205 -5.09 0.32 2.05
CA ILE A 205 -5.73 1.42 1.30
C ILE A 205 -4.78 2.01 0.27
N LYS A 206 -3.54 2.36 0.66
CA LYS A 206 -2.53 2.90 -0.26
C LYS A 206 -2.25 1.97 -1.45
N THR A 207 -2.24 0.66 -1.21
CA THR A 207 -1.98 -0.36 -2.24
C THR A 207 -3.18 -0.54 -3.19
N ASN A 208 -4.39 -0.24 -2.72
CA ASN A 208 -5.66 -0.45 -3.44
C ASN A 208 -6.41 0.85 -3.72
N ILE A 209 -5.69 1.97 -3.75
CA ILE A 209 -6.29 3.31 -3.80
C ILE A 209 -7.19 3.50 -5.03
N THR A 210 -6.86 2.85 -6.15
CA THR A 210 -7.62 2.90 -7.41
C THR A 210 -8.93 2.09 -7.38
N LEU A 211 -9.16 1.30 -6.34
CA LEU A 211 -10.39 0.52 -6.17
C LEU A 211 -11.38 1.22 -5.24
N MET A 212 -10.97 2.30 -4.58
CA MET A 212 -11.75 3.01 -3.56
C MET A 212 -12.42 4.24 -4.13
N ASP A 213 -13.51 4.66 -3.50
CA ASP A 213 -14.12 5.95 -3.81
C ASP A 213 -13.16 7.10 -3.45
N ARG A 214 -12.86 7.94 -4.44
CA ARG A 214 -11.95 9.08 -4.29
C ARG A 214 -12.52 10.11 -3.32
N ASP A 215 -13.84 10.32 -3.33
CA ASP A 215 -14.50 11.30 -2.46
C ASP A 215 -14.43 10.84 -1.01
N PHE A 216 -14.65 9.55 -0.75
CA PHE A 216 -14.43 8.97 0.57
C PHE A 216 -12.99 9.20 1.07
N LEU A 217 -11.98 8.90 0.25
CA LEU A 217 -10.58 9.10 0.63
C LEU A 217 -10.30 10.57 0.97
N MET A 218 -10.83 11.49 0.15
CA MET A 218 -10.67 12.92 0.34
C MET A 218 -11.28 13.40 1.66
N GLU A 219 -12.54 13.05 1.91
CA GLU A 219 -13.33 13.55 3.04
C GLU A 219 -12.94 12.92 4.37
N TYR A 220 -12.67 11.62 4.40
CA TYR A 220 -12.51 10.87 5.65
C TYR A 220 -11.05 10.56 6.02
N ILE A 221 -10.10 10.81 5.11
CA ILE A 221 -8.67 10.51 5.35
C ILE A 221 -7.79 11.72 5.05
N VAL A 222 -7.81 12.21 3.81
CA VAL A 222 -6.84 13.18 3.31
C VAL A 222 -7.04 14.56 3.95
N LYS A 223 -8.22 15.18 3.78
CA LYS A 223 -8.51 16.50 4.37
C LYS A 223 -8.38 16.51 5.90
N PRO A 224 -8.97 15.55 6.65
CA PRO A 224 -8.82 15.53 8.10
C PRO A 224 -7.36 15.39 8.54
N HIS A 225 -6.55 14.57 7.86
CA HIS A 225 -5.14 14.41 8.21
C HIS A 225 -4.33 15.68 7.94
N ILE A 226 -4.55 16.33 6.81
CA ILE A 226 -3.88 17.59 6.47
C ILE A 226 -4.26 18.67 7.49
N HIS A 227 -5.53 18.80 7.82
CA HIS A 227 -6.01 19.75 8.83
C HIS A 227 -5.40 19.45 10.22
N GLU A 228 -5.49 18.21 10.68
CA GLU A 228 -4.91 17.76 11.95
C GLU A 228 -3.41 18.11 12.02
N MET A 229 -2.67 17.88 10.93
CA MET A 229 -1.22 17.99 10.94
C MET A 229 -0.68 19.39 10.67
N LEU A 230 -1.30 20.15 9.76
CA LEU A 230 -0.81 21.47 9.37
C LEU A 230 -1.47 22.60 10.16
N ILE A 231 -2.66 22.39 10.71
CA ILE A 231 -3.43 23.45 11.38
C ILE A 231 -3.50 23.18 12.90
N GLU A 232 -3.95 22.00 13.33
CA GLU A 232 -4.23 21.77 14.76
C GLU A 232 -3.00 21.37 15.59
N LYS A 233 -2.32 20.27 15.21
CA LYS A 233 -1.30 19.63 16.06
C LYS A 233 0.13 20.05 15.73
N LYS A 234 0.30 20.70 14.58
CA LYS A 234 1.56 21.00 13.87
C LYS A 234 2.41 19.74 13.61
N ILE A 235 3.25 19.79 12.58
CA ILE A 235 4.19 18.70 12.30
C ILE A 235 5.27 18.68 13.38
N ARG A 236 5.65 17.49 13.85
CA ARG A 236 6.64 17.31 14.92
C ARG A 236 7.78 16.41 14.46
N PRO A 237 9.02 16.63 14.95
CA PRO A 237 10.18 15.80 14.60
C PRO A 237 10.06 14.38 15.16
N SER A 238 9.33 14.23 16.27
CA SER A 238 9.03 12.93 16.88
C SER A 238 7.64 12.93 17.50
N TYR A 239 7.01 11.75 17.55
CA TYR A 239 5.76 11.53 18.26
C TYR A 239 6.01 10.69 19.52
N LYS A 240 5.08 10.79 20.47
CA LYS A 240 5.13 10.13 21.79
C LYS A 240 5.39 8.61 21.74
N SER A 241 5.07 7.96 20.62
CA SER A 241 5.31 6.53 20.41
C SER A 241 5.65 6.22 18.95
N ARG A 242 6.35 5.10 18.74
CA ARG A 242 6.74 4.61 17.42
C ARG A 242 5.52 4.34 16.54
N GLU A 243 4.46 3.80 17.13
CA GLU A 243 3.21 3.44 16.45
C GLU A 243 2.52 4.69 15.89
N ILE A 244 2.51 5.80 16.65
CA ILE A 244 1.94 7.08 16.17
C ILE A 244 2.76 7.62 15.00
N SER A 245 4.10 7.61 15.11
CA SER A 245 4.99 8.05 14.03
C SER A 245 4.75 7.26 12.75
N GLU A 246 4.64 5.93 12.85
CA GLU A 246 4.38 5.05 11.70
C GLU A 246 3.00 5.32 11.07
N ARG A 247 1.96 5.50 11.89
CA ARG A 247 0.62 5.86 11.41
C ARG A 247 0.63 7.18 10.65
N VAL A 248 1.26 8.21 11.21
CA VAL A 248 1.36 9.55 10.58
C VAL A 248 2.13 9.48 9.27
N LYS A 249 3.28 8.79 9.27
CA LYS A 249 4.07 8.55 8.06
C LYS A 249 3.24 7.85 6.97
N THR A 250 2.55 6.77 7.34
CA THR A 250 1.69 6.01 6.41
C THR A 250 0.57 6.89 5.84
N LYS A 251 -0.07 7.74 6.66
CA LYS A 251 -1.08 8.69 6.17
C LYS A 251 -0.50 9.69 5.17
N TRP A 252 0.69 10.25 5.42
CA TRP A 252 1.34 11.16 4.47
C TRP A 252 1.75 10.48 3.16
N GLU A 253 2.23 9.23 3.24
CA GLU A 253 2.49 8.43 2.04
C GLU A 253 1.20 8.15 1.24
N LEU A 254 0.08 7.93 1.93
CA LEU A 254 -1.23 7.78 1.30
C LEU A 254 -1.69 9.10 0.64
N VAL A 255 -1.52 10.24 1.32
CA VAL A 255 -1.81 11.57 0.74
C VAL A 255 -0.99 11.81 -0.53
N ALA A 256 0.31 11.52 -0.48
CA ALA A 256 1.17 11.63 -1.65
C ALA A 256 0.70 10.71 -2.79
N LYS A 257 0.35 9.46 -2.48
CA LYS A 257 -0.19 8.52 -3.47
C LYS A 257 -1.53 9.00 -4.04
N PHE A 258 -2.42 9.55 -3.22
CA PHE A 258 -3.71 10.10 -3.62
C PHE A 258 -3.55 11.24 -4.64
N ILE A 259 -2.64 12.18 -4.35
CA ILE A 259 -2.35 13.33 -5.22
C ILE A 259 -1.88 12.86 -6.60
N VAL A 260 -0.95 11.90 -6.66
CA VAL A 260 -0.37 11.46 -7.94
C VAL A 260 -1.17 10.37 -8.65
N THR A 261 -2.25 9.87 -8.05
CA THR A 261 -3.18 8.94 -8.68
C THR A 261 -4.29 9.75 -9.32
N ILE A 262 -4.09 10.19 -10.57
CA ILE A 262 -5.07 10.98 -11.34
C ILE A 262 -5.70 10.11 -12.41
N GLU A 263 -7.00 10.28 -12.63
CA GLU A 263 -7.77 9.58 -13.68
C GLU A 263 -8.22 10.53 -14.80
N ASN A 264 -8.42 11.82 -14.48
CA ASN A 264 -8.98 12.82 -15.39
C ASN A 264 -8.55 14.25 -15.00
N GLU A 265 -8.97 15.24 -15.78
CA GLU A 265 -8.60 16.65 -15.57
C GLU A 265 -9.17 17.23 -14.26
N GLU A 266 -10.40 16.88 -13.89
CA GLU A 266 -11.03 17.35 -12.65
C GLU A 266 -10.26 16.87 -11.41
N THR A 267 -9.95 15.58 -11.36
CA THR A 267 -9.14 14.99 -10.29
C THR A 267 -7.70 15.54 -10.26
N SER A 268 -7.16 15.96 -11.41
CA SER A 268 -5.89 16.69 -11.49
C SER A 268 -5.97 18.04 -10.78
N LYS A 269 -7.01 18.84 -11.08
CA LYS A 269 -7.21 20.16 -10.48
C LYS A 269 -7.30 20.09 -8.95
N THR A 270 -8.11 19.18 -8.42
CA THR A 270 -8.22 18.97 -6.97
C THR A 270 -6.88 18.59 -6.34
N SER A 271 -6.08 17.77 -7.02
CA SER A 271 -4.77 17.33 -6.53
C SER A 271 -3.74 18.47 -6.56
N ILE A 272 -3.80 19.32 -7.59
CA ILE A 272 -3.04 20.56 -7.71
C ILE A 272 -3.37 21.53 -6.57
N ASP A 273 -4.65 21.77 -6.30
CA ASP A 273 -5.07 22.69 -5.24
C ASP A 273 -4.59 22.17 -3.87
N LEU A 274 -4.69 20.86 -3.65
CA LEU A 274 -4.25 20.21 -2.43
C LEU A 274 -2.73 20.34 -2.21
N VAL A 275 -1.91 19.99 -3.20
CA VAL A 275 -0.45 20.06 -3.07
C VAL A 275 0.02 21.51 -2.93
N THR A 276 -0.62 22.44 -3.65
CA THR A 276 -0.33 23.88 -3.54
C THR A 276 -0.60 24.36 -2.12
N SER A 277 -1.76 24.01 -1.55
CA SER A 277 -2.10 24.37 -0.18
C SER A 277 -1.10 23.81 0.84
N ILE A 278 -0.69 22.54 0.70
CA ILE A 278 0.28 21.92 1.61
C ILE A 278 1.62 22.68 1.57
N ILE A 279 2.14 22.97 0.38
CA ILE A 279 3.43 23.65 0.21
C ILE A 279 3.35 25.09 0.75
N LYS A 280 2.26 25.82 0.47
CA LYS A 280 2.07 27.19 0.99
C LYS A 280 2.02 27.22 2.51
N THR A 281 1.31 26.30 3.15
CA THR A 281 1.31 26.21 4.61
C THR A 281 2.69 25.81 5.17
N CYS A 282 3.45 24.95 4.48
CA CYS A 282 4.84 24.69 4.88
C CYS A 282 5.73 25.93 4.77
N ALA A 283 5.49 26.79 3.78
CA ALA A 283 6.23 28.03 3.59
C ALA A 283 5.94 29.04 4.71
N GLU A 284 4.69 29.14 5.15
CA GLU A 284 4.31 29.98 6.29
C GLU A 284 5.00 29.56 7.60
N MET A 285 5.35 28.27 7.71
CA MET A 285 6.01 27.68 8.87
C MET A 285 7.50 27.36 8.62
N TRP A 286 8.10 27.91 7.57
CA TRP A 286 9.39 27.46 7.04
C TRP A 286 10.56 27.60 8.01
N ASP A 287 10.51 28.63 8.85
CA ASP A 287 11.52 28.95 9.85
C ASP A 287 11.21 28.37 11.24
N GLU A 288 10.15 27.54 11.37
CA GLU A 288 9.86 26.86 12.63
C GLU A 288 10.94 25.80 12.94
N VAL A 289 11.60 25.96 14.09
CA VAL A 289 12.61 25.05 14.61
C VAL A 289 12.05 24.28 15.80
N HIS A 290 12.20 22.95 15.78
CA HIS A 290 11.87 22.06 16.89
C HIS A 290 13.06 21.16 17.17
N ASP A 291 13.50 21.09 18.44
CA ASP A 291 14.65 20.29 18.86
C ASP A 291 15.89 20.53 17.98
N GLU A 292 16.22 21.80 17.72
CA GLU A 292 17.33 22.25 16.87
C GLU A 292 17.24 21.76 15.40
N ARG A 293 16.06 21.33 14.95
CA ARG A 293 15.82 20.86 13.59
C ARG A 293 14.72 21.66 12.91
N TYR A 294 14.99 22.03 11.66
CA TYR A 294 14.00 22.59 10.73
C TYR A 294 13.00 21.49 10.30
N THR A 295 12.04 21.21 11.17
CA THR A 295 11.11 20.10 11.03
C THR A 295 10.24 20.25 9.79
N ILE A 296 9.79 21.48 9.51
CA ILE A 296 8.93 21.78 8.35
C ILE A 296 9.70 21.64 7.04
N ARG A 297 10.96 22.10 6.99
CA ARG A 297 11.83 21.94 5.82
C ARG A 297 12.03 20.46 5.50
N LEU A 298 12.40 19.67 6.50
CA LEU A 298 12.56 18.21 6.35
C LEU A 298 11.26 17.54 5.90
N PHE A 299 10.12 17.92 6.49
CA PHE A 299 8.82 17.41 6.09
C PHE A 299 8.50 17.71 4.61
N CYS A 300 8.65 18.97 4.19
CA CYS A 300 8.33 19.41 2.84
C CYS A 300 9.16 18.64 1.80
N THR A 301 10.48 18.54 2.00
CA THR A 301 11.38 17.77 1.12
C THR A 301 11.02 16.28 1.08
N ASN A 302 10.69 15.69 2.23
CA ASN A 302 10.26 14.28 2.29
C ASN A 302 8.91 14.05 1.61
N PHE A 303 7.98 15.00 1.74
CA PHE A 303 6.68 14.94 1.10
C PHE A 303 6.79 15.01 -0.43
N ILE A 304 7.61 15.93 -0.95
CA ILE A 304 7.91 16.03 -2.39
C ILE A 304 8.58 14.73 -2.90
N SER A 305 9.54 14.21 -2.14
CA SER A 305 10.18 12.93 -2.45
C SER A 305 9.19 11.77 -2.48
N SER A 306 8.19 11.79 -1.59
CA SER A 306 7.10 10.81 -1.54
C SER A 306 6.17 10.92 -2.74
N LEU A 307 5.82 12.14 -3.18
CA LEU A 307 5.05 12.35 -4.42
C LEU A 307 5.76 11.69 -5.61
N ARG A 308 7.06 11.96 -5.76
CA ARG A 308 7.90 11.34 -6.79
C ARG A 308 7.89 9.82 -6.70
N ALA A 309 8.22 9.25 -5.55
CA ALA A 309 8.29 7.80 -5.38
C ALA A 309 6.98 7.09 -5.73
N ASN A 310 5.83 7.68 -5.35
CA ASN A 310 4.51 7.11 -5.61
C ASN A 310 4.04 7.28 -7.07
N SER A 311 4.65 8.20 -7.82
CA SER A 311 4.32 8.55 -9.20
C SER A 311 5.04 7.69 -10.25
N ASN A 312 6.09 6.96 -9.88
CA ASN A 312 6.94 6.19 -10.80
C ASN A 312 6.31 4.87 -11.27
N ALA A 313 5.12 4.50 -10.77
CA ALA A 313 4.50 3.20 -11.03
C ALA A 313 3.61 3.14 -12.28
N PHE A 314 3.19 4.27 -12.85
CA PHE A 314 2.19 4.31 -13.92
C PHE A 314 2.59 5.27 -15.04
N PHE A 315 3.18 4.74 -16.11
CA PHE A 315 3.59 5.51 -17.29
C PHE A 315 2.41 6.11 -18.08
N GLN A 316 1.23 5.46 -18.01
CA GLN A 316 0.03 5.84 -18.75
C GLN A 316 -0.55 7.22 -18.35
N ASN A 317 -0.24 7.72 -17.14
CA ASN A 317 -0.80 8.98 -16.63
C ASN A 317 0.21 10.13 -16.58
N PHE A 318 1.29 10.05 -17.36
CA PHE A 318 2.39 11.02 -17.32
C PHE A 318 1.95 12.45 -17.58
N LYS A 319 1.03 12.66 -18.53
CA LYS A 319 0.52 14.01 -18.85
C LYS A 319 -0.04 14.72 -17.62
N TYR A 320 -0.99 14.11 -16.92
CA TYR A 320 -1.66 14.74 -15.78
C TYR A 320 -0.74 14.87 -14.56
N VAL A 321 0.08 13.84 -14.32
CA VAL A 321 1.04 13.85 -13.21
C VAL A 321 2.14 14.88 -13.43
N ASN A 322 2.56 15.12 -14.69
CA ASN A 322 3.54 16.16 -15.02
C ASN A 322 3.02 17.54 -14.64
N CYS A 323 1.74 17.85 -14.90
CA CYS A 323 1.13 19.12 -14.49
C CYS A 323 1.15 19.31 -12.96
N ILE A 324 1.04 18.24 -12.16
CA ILE A 324 1.26 18.34 -10.71
C ILE A 324 2.68 18.79 -10.42
N PHE A 325 3.70 18.14 -10.99
CA PHE A 325 5.10 18.45 -10.70
C PHE A 325 5.49 19.84 -11.18
N GLU A 326 5.01 20.27 -12.35
CA GLU A 326 5.15 21.66 -12.83
C GLU A 326 4.55 22.66 -11.85
N ARG A 327 3.36 22.35 -11.30
CA ARG A 327 2.73 23.19 -10.30
C ARG A 327 3.47 23.20 -8.97
N VAL A 328 3.95 22.05 -8.52
CA VAL A 328 4.78 21.91 -7.31
C VAL A 328 6.04 22.77 -7.45
N LEU A 329 6.75 22.64 -8.57
CA LEU A 329 7.94 23.44 -8.88
C LEU A 329 7.62 24.94 -8.88
N PHE A 330 6.56 25.35 -9.58
CA PHE A 330 6.12 26.73 -9.62
C PHE A 330 5.84 27.28 -8.22
N THR A 331 5.02 26.58 -7.43
CA THR A 331 4.66 27.01 -6.07
C THR A 331 5.89 27.09 -5.18
N ILE A 332 6.79 26.11 -5.26
CA ILE A 332 8.03 26.11 -4.48
C ILE A 332 8.92 27.32 -4.82
N LEU A 333 9.08 27.64 -6.11
CA LEU A 333 9.85 28.81 -6.55
C LEU A 333 9.18 30.13 -6.13
N GLU A 334 7.85 30.15 -6.02
CA GLU A 334 7.08 31.31 -5.59
C GLU A 334 7.22 31.59 -4.09
N VAL A 335 7.22 30.54 -3.25
CA VAL A 335 7.05 30.70 -1.79
C VAL A 335 8.25 30.31 -0.93
N LEU A 336 9.23 29.58 -1.47
CA LEU A 336 10.38 29.08 -0.70
C LEU A 336 11.70 29.71 -1.16
N PRO A 337 12.68 29.93 -0.25
CA PRO A 337 13.99 30.45 -0.62
C PRO A 337 14.79 29.45 -1.48
N SER A 338 15.06 29.78 -2.74
CA SER A 338 15.65 28.86 -3.72
C SER A 338 17.00 28.27 -3.28
N GLN A 339 17.78 29.02 -2.49
CA GLN A 339 19.09 28.58 -2.00
C GLN A 339 18.98 27.42 -0.99
N GLU A 340 17.89 27.35 -0.24
CA GLU A 340 17.69 26.34 0.81
C GLU A 340 17.11 25.03 0.28
N ILE A 341 16.51 25.07 -0.92
CA ILE A 341 15.83 23.96 -1.58
C ILE A 341 16.40 23.65 -2.96
N TYR A 342 17.59 24.18 -3.27
CA TYR A 342 18.19 24.16 -4.60
C TYR A 342 18.23 22.75 -5.23
N LEU A 343 18.67 21.74 -4.47
CA LEU A 343 18.71 20.35 -4.95
C LEU A 343 17.32 19.73 -5.13
N THR A 344 16.32 20.18 -4.36
CA THR A 344 14.93 19.75 -4.55
C THR A 344 14.36 20.33 -5.84
N ILE A 345 14.70 21.58 -6.17
CA ILE A 345 14.31 22.23 -7.43
C ILE A 345 14.94 21.48 -8.62
N TRP A 346 16.23 21.17 -8.55
CA TRP A 346 16.92 20.33 -9.54
C TRP A 346 16.25 18.97 -9.73
N ASP A 347 15.91 18.31 -8.63
CA ASP A 347 15.21 17.04 -8.67
C ASP A 347 13.87 17.14 -9.40
N LEU A 348 13.09 18.19 -9.11
CA LEU A 348 11.79 18.44 -9.75
C LEU A 348 11.91 18.74 -11.24
N TRP A 349 12.87 19.58 -11.65
CA TRP A 349 13.13 19.83 -13.07
C TRP A 349 13.42 18.54 -13.82
N LEU A 350 14.24 17.66 -13.26
CA LEU A 350 14.59 16.39 -13.89
C LEU A 350 13.44 15.38 -13.87
N VAL A 351 12.57 15.39 -12.86
CA VAL A 351 11.30 14.62 -12.89
C VAL A 351 10.44 15.08 -14.07
N ILE A 352 10.28 16.39 -14.25
CA ILE A 352 9.46 16.98 -15.32
C ILE A 352 10.06 16.64 -16.70
N ILE A 353 11.37 16.84 -16.88
CA ILE A 353 12.07 16.50 -18.13
C ILE A 353 11.92 15.02 -18.46
N THR A 354 12.17 14.13 -17.48
CA THR A 354 12.02 12.67 -17.67
C THR A 354 10.62 12.31 -18.12
N ARG A 355 9.58 12.87 -17.48
CA ARG A 355 8.19 12.62 -17.85
C ARG A 355 7.84 13.19 -19.21
N LYS A 356 8.28 14.42 -19.51
CA LYS A 356 8.08 15.09 -20.80
C LYS A 356 8.65 14.24 -21.94
N VAL A 357 9.90 13.79 -21.82
CA VAL A 357 10.55 12.97 -22.86
C VAL A 357 9.89 11.60 -22.98
N CYS A 358 9.64 10.90 -21.85
CA CYS A 358 8.95 9.61 -21.88
C CYS A 358 7.51 9.70 -22.42
N SER A 359 6.83 10.83 -22.25
CA SER A 359 5.46 11.01 -22.78
C SER A 359 5.39 11.08 -24.31
N LYS A 360 6.51 11.35 -24.99
CA LYS A 360 6.60 11.31 -26.46
C LYS A 360 6.62 9.89 -27.01
N MET A 361 6.83 8.88 -26.16
CA MET A 361 6.91 7.48 -26.56
C MET A 361 5.50 6.87 -26.69
N GLU A 362 5.26 6.12 -27.75
CA GLU A 362 4.02 5.36 -27.92
C GLU A 362 4.01 4.14 -26.99
N CYS A 363 3.02 4.06 -26.10
CA CYS A 363 2.75 2.88 -25.28
C CYS A 363 1.71 1.98 -25.96
N ASP A 364 1.90 0.67 -25.87
CA ASP A 364 0.86 -0.30 -26.19
C ASP A 364 -0.18 -0.42 -25.05
N GLU A 365 -1.20 -1.24 -25.28
CA GLU A 365 -2.28 -1.50 -24.30
C GLU A 365 -1.77 -2.06 -22.96
N ASN A 366 -0.58 -2.68 -22.95
CA ASN A 366 0.08 -3.19 -21.76
C ASN A 366 1.03 -2.16 -21.10
N GLY A 367 1.09 -0.94 -21.64
CA GLY A 367 2.00 0.11 -21.18
C GLY A 367 3.46 -0.12 -21.59
N LEU A 368 3.71 -0.94 -22.61
CA LEU A 368 5.04 -1.18 -23.17
C LEU A 368 5.30 -0.25 -24.35
N PHE A 369 6.46 0.40 -24.33
CA PHE A 369 6.86 1.27 -25.43
C PHE A 369 7.13 0.47 -26.71
N LYS A 370 6.56 0.91 -27.84
CA LYS A 370 6.80 0.33 -29.18
C LYS A 370 7.75 1.22 -29.98
N ASN A 371 8.64 0.61 -30.77
CA ASN A 371 9.54 1.28 -31.72
C ASN A 371 10.32 2.47 -31.13
N ILE A 372 11.05 2.25 -30.03
CA ILE A 372 11.88 3.31 -29.43
C ILE A 372 13.07 3.61 -30.36
N GLU A 373 13.11 4.81 -30.95
CA GLU A 373 14.32 5.38 -31.55
C GLU A 373 15.29 5.81 -30.44
N TYR A 374 16.09 4.85 -29.96
CA TYR A 374 16.93 5.01 -28.76
C TYR A 374 17.84 6.24 -28.80
N ASP A 375 18.58 6.44 -29.91
CA ASP A 375 19.52 7.55 -30.00
C ASP A 375 18.80 8.90 -29.97
N LYS A 376 17.65 8.99 -30.64
CA LYS A 376 16.83 10.20 -30.65
C LYS A 376 16.24 10.50 -29.27
N ILE A 377 15.83 9.48 -28.52
CA ILE A 377 15.25 9.74 -27.20
C ILE A 377 16.30 10.15 -26.16
N CYS A 378 17.51 9.60 -26.26
CA CYS A 378 18.65 10.04 -25.46
C CYS A 378 19.09 11.45 -25.86
N ASP A 379 19.03 11.79 -27.15
CA ASP A 379 19.28 13.14 -27.65
C ASP A 379 18.24 14.15 -27.12
N ASP A 380 16.95 13.86 -27.25
CA ASP A 380 15.86 14.66 -26.67
C ASP A 380 16.06 14.89 -25.16
N TYR A 381 16.43 13.85 -24.42
CA TYR A 381 16.67 13.95 -22.97
C TYR A 381 17.91 14.79 -22.64
N ALA A 382 19.01 14.58 -23.36
CA ALA A 382 20.23 15.37 -23.22
C ALA A 382 19.98 16.85 -23.57
N ASN A 383 19.20 17.12 -24.62
CA ASN A 383 18.88 18.47 -25.05
C ASN A 383 18.06 19.22 -23.99
N GLU A 384 17.03 18.59 -23.42
CA GLU A 384 16.24 19.22 -22.35
C GLU A 384 17.07 19.50 -21.08
N ILE A 385 18.02 18.62 -20.72
CA ILE A 385 18.95 18.86 -19.61
C ILE A 385 19.92 20.01 -19.96
N GLY A 386 20.48 19.99 -21.16
CA GLY A 386 21.41 21.02 -21.63
C GLY A 386 20.75 22.40 -21.68
N ASP A 387 19.54 22.49 -22.25
CA ASP A 387 18.74 23.71 -22.30
C ASP A 387 18.44 24.25 -20.90
N LEU A 388 18.10 23.38 -19.94
CA LEU A 388 17.93 23.77 -18.55
C LEU A 388 19.22 24.38 -17.97
N ILE A 389 20.38 23.73 -18.19
CA ILE A 389 21.66 24.25 -17.69
C ILE A 389 21.99 25.60 -18.32
N VAL A 390 21.83 25.72 -19.65
CA VAL A 390 22.03 26.98 -20.38
C VAL A 390 21.16 28.10 -19.80
N ASP A 391 19.87 27.83 -19.59
CA ASP A 391 18.93 28.80 -19.02
C ASP A 391 19.35 29.22 -17.60
N LEU A 392 19.74 28.27 -16.74
CA LEU A 392 20.18 28.56 -15.37
C LEU A 392 21.50 29.32 -15.33
N VAL A 393 22.45 29.02 -16.22
CA VAL A 393 23.71 29.76 -16.33
C VAL A 393 23.42 31.20 -16.77
N ASN A 394 22.59 31.39 -17.80
CA ASN A 394 22.22 32.71 -18.31
C ASN A 394 21.46 33.56 -17.28
N LYS A 395 20.69 32.92 -16.40
CA LYS A 395 19.97 33.58 -15.30
C LYS A 395 20.80 33.75 -14.02
N GLU A 396 22.07 33.36 -14.02
CA GLU A 396 22.95 33.36 -12.84
C GLU A 396 22.39 32.53 -11.65
N GLN A 397 21.65 31.47 -11.97
CA GLN A 397 21.01 30.54 -11.04
C GLN A 397 21.71 29.17 -11.00
N PHE A 398 22.80 29.00 -11.75
CA PHE A 398 23.63 27.80 -11.72
C PHE A 398 24.76 27.92 -10.69
N TYR A 399 24.70 27.17 -9.60
CA TYR A 399 25.72 27.20 -8.55
C TYR A 399 26.74 26.08 -8.73
N ARG A 400 27.92 26.41 -9.24
CA ARG A 400 29.03 25.45 -9.46
C ARG A 400 29.45 24.69 -8.19
N SER A 401 29.30 25.29 -7.01
CA SER A 401 29.57 24.63 -5.72
C SER A 401 28.69 23.40 -5.46
N PHE A 402 27.52 23.31 -6.11
CA PHE A 402 26.61 22.17 -6.02
C PHE A 402 26.85 21.12 -7.11
N LEU A 403 27.80 21.31 -8.03
CA LEU A 403 27.97 20.45 -9.20
C LEU A 403 28.10 18.95 -8.88
N PRO A 404 28.83 18.50 -7.83
CA PRO A 404 28.86 17.07 -7.47
C PRO A 404 27.48 16.52 -7.07
N HIS A 405 26.68 17.33 -6.37
CA HIS A 405 25.33 16.97 -5.95
C HIS A 405 24.36 17.01 -7.14
N ILE A 406 24.47 18.00 -8.04
CA ILE A 406 23.71 18.05 -9.29
C ILE A 406 24.02 16.80 -10.12
N ALA A 407 25.29 16.42 -10.28
CA ALA A 407 25.68 15.21 -10.98
C ALA A 407 25.05 13.94 -10.37
N GLN A 408 24.98 13.86 -9.03
CA GLN A 408 24.30 12.77 -8.35
C GLN A 408 22.79 12.74 -8.66
N VAL A 409 22.11 13.89 -8.62
CA VAL A 409 20.69 13.99 -8.95
C VAL A 409 20.44 13.61 -10.41
N VAL A 410 21.22 14.15 -11.35
CA VAL A 410 21.15 13.79 -12.78
C VAL A 410 21.38 12.29 -12.98
N ASN A 411 22.38 11.69 -12.32
CA ASN A 411 22.65 10.27 -12.43
C ASN A 411 21.49 9.38 -11.91
N ASN A 412 20.83 9.80 -10.83
CA ASN A 412 19.65 9.11 -10.32
C ASN A 412 18.50 9.15 -11.35
N HIS A 413 18.27 10.28 -12.00
CA HIS A 413 17.25 10.42 -13.03
C HIS A 413 17.60 9.70 -14.33
N ILE A 414 18.87 9.66 -14.73
CA ILE A 414 19.35 8.81 -15.84
C ILE A 414 19.02 7.34 -15.55
N SER A 415 19.16 6.88 -14.30
CA SER A 415 18.82 5.50 -13.92
C SER A 415 17.32 5.23 -13.97
N VAL A 416 16.49 6.20 -13.59
CA VAL A 416 15.02 6.09 -13.72
C VAL A 416 14.62 6.10 -15.20
N PHE A 417 15.21 6.99 -15.99
CA PHE A 417 15.00 7.09 -17.43
C PHE A 417 15.41 5.80 -18.14
N SER A 418 16.57 5.22 -17.80
CA SER A 418 17.04 3.96 -18.37
C SER A 418 16.09 2.80 -18.05
N CYS A 419 15.53 2.77 -16.83
CA CYS A 419 14.50 1.79 -16.47
C CYS A 419 13.22 1.97 -17.30
N ALA A 420 12.82 3.21 -17.57
CA ALA A 420 11.64 3.50 -18.38
C ALA A 420 11.81 2.99 -19.82
N ILE A 421 12.97 3.22 -20.44
CA ILE A 421 13.25 2.76 -21.82
C ILE A 421 13.77 1.31 -21.88
N LYS A 422 13.92 0.65 -20.72
CA LYS A 422 14.43 -0.73 -20.57
C LYS A 422 15.84 -0.96 -21.11
N GLU A 423 16.71 0.03 -20.94
CA GLU A 423 18.10 -0.03 -21.40
C GLU A 423 19.10 -0.01 -20.25
N CYS A 424 20.34 -0.40 -20.55
CA CYS A 424 21.43 -0.40 -19.58
C CYS A 424 21.75 1.04 -19.13
N ALA A 425 21.74 1.30 -17.83
CA ALA A 425 21.98 2.63 -17.28
C ALA A 425 23.32 3.26 -17.71
N ASP A 426 24.39 2.45 -17.83
CA ASP A 426 25.70 2.95 -18.26
C ASP A 426 25.71 3.37 -19.73
N MET A 427 25.01 2.61 -20.58
CA MET A 427 24.84 2.94 -21.99
C MET A 427 24.08 4.25 -22.16
N VAL A 428 22.93 4.37 -21.50
CA VAL A 428 22.11 5.60 -21.48
C VAL A 428 22.92 6.78 -20.98
N ARG A 429 23.69 6.59 -19.90
CA ARG A 429 24.56 7.63 -19.36
C ARG A 429 25.63 8.09 -20.36
N ILE A 430 26.32 7.17 -21.02
CA ILE A 430 27.37 7.50 -22.00
C ILE A 430 26.77 8.25 -23.20
N THR A 431 25.65 7.79 -23.74
CA THR A 431 24.97 8.46 -24.87
C THR A 431 24.53 9.87 -24.49
N ILE A 432 23.87 10.04 -23.33
CA ILE A 432 23.46 11.37 -22.83
C ILE A 432 24.69 12.27 -22.63
N CYS A 433 25.77 11.76 -22.04
CA CYS A 433 27.01 12.50 -21.85
C CYS A 433 27.60 12.98 -23.17
N ASN A 434 27.60 12.13 -24.21
CA ASN A 434 28.05 12.51 -25.53
C ASN A 434 27.21 13.65 -26.12
N ASN A 435 25.88 13.54 -26.04
CA ASN A 435 24.97 14.52 -26.61
C ASN A 435 25.03 15.87 -25.86
N LEU A 436 25.21 15.84 -24.53
CA LEU A 436 25.41 17.05 -23.72
C LEU A 436 26.65 17.88 -24.15
N THR A 437 27.68 17.27 -24.71
CA THR A 437 28.87 18.03 -25.16
C THR A 437 28.60 19.03 -26.27
N HIS A 438 27.48 18.89 -27.00
CA HIS A 438 27.12 19.79 -28.11
C HIS A 438 26.86 21.23 -27.66
N PHE A 439 26.49 21.44 -26.39
CA PHE A 439 26.20 22.76 -25.83
C PHE A 439 27.44 23.64 -25.59
N LYS A 440 28.63 23.04 -25.53
CA LYS A 440 29.91 23.75 -25.39
C LYS A 440 30.04 24.71 -24.20
N LEU A 441 29.32 24.45 -23.10
CA LEU A 441 29.42 25.24 -21.85
C LEU A 441 30.37 24.57 -20.83
N PRO A 442 31.25 25.35 -20.14
CA PRO A 442 32.16 24.78 -19.15
C PRO A 442 31.46 23.97 -18.05
N GLU A 443 30.33 24.46 -17.55
CA GLU A 443 29.50 23.81 -16.53
C GLU A 443 29.02 22.43 -17.00
N ILE A 444 28.58 22.33 -18.26
CA ILE A 444 28.10 21.08 -18.85
C ILE A 444 29.25 20.10 -19.01
N TYR A 445 30.44 20.55 -19.44
CA TYR A 445 31.59 19.66 -19.56
C TYR A 445 32.07 19.11 -18.22
N LEU A 446 32.08 19.94 -17.17
CA LEU A 446 32.38 19.46 -15.83
C LEU A 446 31.32 18.46 -15.34
N LEU A 447 30.03 18.71 -15.60
CA LEU A 447 28.95 17.77 -15.30
C LEU A 447 29.14 16.44 -16.06
N VAL A 448 29.40 16.50 -17.37
CA VAL A 448 29.66 15.32 -18.21
C VAL A 448 30.84 14.53 -17.67
N LEU A 449 31.94 15.22 -17.31
CA LEU A 449 33.08 14.57 -16.68
C LEU A 449 32.71 13.91 -15.36
N MET A 450 31.81 14.47 -14.55
CA MET A 450 31.36 13.83 -13.31
C MET A 450 30.47 12.60 -13.57
N LEU A 451 29.62 12.66 -14.59
CA LEU A 451 28.69 11.58 -14.95
C LEU A 451 29.39 10.40 -15.67
N LEU A 452 30.36 10.65 -16.54
CA LEU A 452 31.00 9.61 -17.34
C LEU A 452 31.60 8.51 -16.44
N PRO A 453 31.32 7.22 -16.71
CA PRO A 453 31.92 6.13 -15.94
C PRO A 453 33.42 6.06 -16.20
N THR A 454 34.20 5.66 -15.20
CA THR A 454 35.66 5.52 -15.38
C THR A 454 36.05 4.24 -16.12
N ASP A 455 35.13 3.27 -16.19
CA ASP A 455 35.28 2.00 -16.88
C ASP A 455 34.15 1.89 -17.91
N CYS A 456 34.45 2.22 -19.18
CA CYS A 456 33.46 2.20 -20.25
C CYS A 456 33.24 0.77 -20.79
N PRO A 457 31.99 0.28 -20.88
CA PRO A 457 31.69 -1.02 -21.48
C PRO A 457 32.17 -1.13 -22.93
N HIS A 458 32.62 -2.31 -23.35
CA HIS A 458 33.17 -2.53 -24.69
C HIS A 458 32.23 -2.12 -25.83
N ALA A 459 30.91 -2.31 -25.65
CA ALA A 459 29.90 -1.97 -26.65
C ALA A 459 29.80 -0.46 -26.95
N TYR A 460 30.25 0.42 -26.05
CA TYR A 460 30.13 1.89 -26.17
C TYR A 460 31.48 2.60 -26.08
N PHE A 461 32.54 1.86 -26.37
CA PHE A 461 33.91 2.38 -26.29
C PHE A 461 34.12 3.57 -27.22
N ASP A 462 33.60 3.50 -28.45
CA ASP A 462 33.77 4.56 -29.45
C ASP A 462 33.04 5.84 -29.06
N THR A 463 31.82 5.73 -28.53
CA THR A 463 31.05 6.89 -28.02
C THR A 463 31.78 7.54 -26.84
N CYS A 464 32.25 6.74 -25.88
CA CYS A 464 33.01 7.23 -24.72
C CYS A 464 34.31 7.95 -25.17
N LYS A 465 35.02 7.39 -26.16
CA LYS A 465 36.21 8.01 -26.76
C LYS A 465 35.88 9.32 -27.48
N ASP A 466 34.82 9.36 -28.28
CA ASP A 466 34.33 10.56 -28.95
C ASP A 466 34.02 11.66 -27.93
N THR A 467 33.29 11.34 -26.85
CA THR A 467 32.99 12.28 -25.77
C THR A 467 34.25 12.84 -25.12
N LEU A 468 35.22 11.99 -24.76
CA LEU A 468 36.49 12.42 -24.16
C LEU A 468 37.33 13.27 -25.11
N GLN A 469 37.30 12.98 -26.42
CA GLN A 469 38.00 13.78 -27.43
C GLN A 469 37.40 15.19 -27.53
N LYS A 470 36.07 15.32 -27.58
CA LYS A 470 35.38 16.61 -27.54
C LYS A 470 35.74 17.42 -26.30
N ILE A 471 35.88 16.76 -25.14
CA ILE A 471 36.28 17.42 -23.89
C ILE A 471 37.75 17.90 -23.93
N LYS A 472 38.66 17.11 -24.51
CA LYS A 472 40.08 17.48 -24.65
C LYS A 472 40.29 18.71 -25.54
N GLU A 473 39.41 18.92 -26.51
CA GLU A 473 39.50 20.04 -27.46
C GLU A 473 39.11 21.40 -26.85
N ILE A 474 38.57 21.41 -25.63
CA ILE A 474 38.19 22.65 -24.94
C ILE A 474 39.41 23.26 -24.26
N ASP A 475 39.69 24.52 -24.60
CA ASP A 475 40.69 25.33 -23.94
C ASP A 475 40.18 25.86 -22.58
N ASN A 476 40.13 24.98 -21.57
CA ASN A 476 39.75 25.31 -20.21
C ASN A 476 40.55 24.49 -19.19
N ASN A 477 41.40 25.18 -18.41
CA ASN A 477 42.32 24.54 -17.48
C ASN A 477 41.64 23.73 -16.37
N GLU A 478 40.46 24.15 -15.88
CA GLU A 478 39.71 23.44 -14.84
C GLU A 478 39.20 22.10 -15.37
N ILE A 479 38.60 22.11 -16.56
CA ILE A 479 38.09 20.92 -17.25
C ILE A 479 39.23 19.94 -17.55
N GLN A 480 40.34 20.43 -18.11
CA GLN A 480 41.50 19.56 -18.40
C GLN A 480 42.08 18.97 -17.12
N SER A 481 42.22 19.77 -16.06
CA SER A 481 42.73 19.28 -14.77
C SER A 481 41.84 18.18 -14.18
N TYR A 482 40.52 18.37 -14.21
CA TYR A 482 39.57 17.38 -13.71
C TYR A 482 39.52 16.11 -14.58
N LEU A 483 39.57 16.26 -15.91
CA LEU A 483 39.70 15.14 -16.85
C LEU A 483 40.91 14.28 -16.51
N TYR A 484 42.08 14.91 -16.34
CA TYR A 484 43.30 14.21 -15.99
C TYR A 484 43.21 13.56 -14.62
N GLN A 485 42.70 14.26 -13.60
CA GLN A 485 42.50 13.68 -12.26
C GLN A 485 41.58 12.44 -12.29
N LYS A 486 40.49 12.47 -13.06
CA LYS A 486 39.51 11.38 -13.08
C LYS A 486 39.99 10.17 -13.90
N PHE A 487 40.67 10.40 -15.02
CA PHE A 487 41.01 9.34 -15.98
C PHE A 487 42.50 8.97 -16.07
N LEU A 488 43.41 9.79 -15.55
CA LEU A 488 44.82 9.41 -15.32
C LEU A 488 45.02 9.05 -13.85
N ARG A 489 45.63 7.88 -13.59
CA ARG A 489 45.96 7.45 -12.22
C ARG A 489 47.17 8.21 -11.68
N GLU A 490 47.28 8.27 -10.35
CA GLU A 490 48.46 8.79 -9.62
C GLU A 490 49.77 8.03 -9.95
N ASP A 491 49.69 6.81 -10.48
CA ASP A 491 50.85 6.04 -10.95
C ASP A 491 51.29 6.37 -12.39
N PHE A 492 50.70 7.41 -13.00
CA PHE A 492 50.91 7.82 -14.40
C PHE A 492 50.66 6.71 -15.43
N LYS A 493 50.00 5.61 -15.05
CA LYS A 493 49.57 4.60 -16.01
C LYS A 493 48.32 5.11 -16.71
N ARG A 494 48.44 5.26 -18.03
CA ARG A 494 47.31 5.51 -18.92
C ARG A 494 46.28 4.41 -18.68
N ARG A 495 45.06 4.74 -18.21
CA ARG A 495 43.94 3.83 -18.46
C ARG A 495 43.82 3.69 -19.98
N LYS A 496 43.29 2.57 -20.50
CA LYS A 496 43.14 2.30 -21.95
C LYS A 496 42.44 3.43 -22.77
N PHE A 497 41.96 4.48 -22.12
CA PHE A 497 40.98 5.46 -22.58
C PHE A 497 41.54 6.88 -22.83
N VAL A 498 42.67 7.27 -22.21
CA VAL A 498 43.28 8.61 -22.43
C VAL A 498 44.20 8.55 -23.61
#